data_AF-A0A366LBD8-F1
#
_entry.id   AF-A0A366LBD8-F1
#
_cell.length_a   1.000
_cell.length_b   1.000
_cell.length_c   1.000
_cell.angle_alpha   90.00
_cell.angle_beta   90.00
_cell.angle_gamma   90.00
#
_symmetry.space_group_name_H-M   'P 1'
#
loop_
_entity.id
_entity.type
_entity.pdbx_description
1 polymer ?
#
loop_
_entity_poly.entity_id
_entity_poly.type
_entity_poly.pdbx_seq_one_letter_code
_entity_poly.pdbx_strand_id
1 'polypeptide(L)'
;MTIKDLKDQNLLLFECLSGSKAYGLDTPQSDTDIKGIYYMPKEMFFGLKYIPQISNESNDEVYYEIGRFVELLIKNNPNIVEILATPEECILYKNPIMDKFNIDLILSKLCKDTFGGYALTQIRKAKGLNKKILNPMPKRRKTVLDFCFITINYSSVKAKSWLTRNGVSQADCGLAKIPNTKNLYALFHDAEKKFNYKGIANKETANEVSVSSIPAGEKEIAYLFFNQDSYSSYCKEHSEYWEWVEKRNEVRYSTNKSHGKDYDAKNLMHTIRLLQVALEIVRNGKLSVKRQNREELLSIKNGGFEYDEILKMAEDLMLQIEKETAKSKLQEKPDATLIESLLVKTRTELYAN
;
A
#
# COMPACT_ATOMS: atom_id res chain seq x y z
N MET A 1 19.39 13.30 -8.42
CA MET A 1 20.27 12.13 -8.29
C MET A 1 19.42 10.89 -8.43
N THR A 2 19.79 10.01 -9.35
CA THR A 2 19.14 8.75 -9.71
C THR A 2 20.07 7.58 -9.36
N ILE A 3 19.58 6.34 -9.46
CA ILE A 3 20.41 5.14 -9.26
C ILE A 3 21.58 5.12 -10.25
N LYS A 4 21.34 5.55 -11.50
CA LYS A 4 22.40 5.66 -12.52
C LYS A 4 23.49 6.65 -12.09
N ASP A 5 23.10 7.80 -11.55
CA ASP A 5 24.06 8.80 -11.05
C ASP A 5 24.95 8.22 -9.94
N LEU A 6 24.42 7.37 -9.06
CA LEU A 6 25.20 6.72 -7.99
C LEU A 6 26.33 5.86 -8.56
N LYS A 7 26.04 5.11 -9.63
CA LYS A 7 27.00 4.20 -10.28
C LYS A 7 28.02 4.99 -11.10
N ASP A 8 27.55 5.94 -11.91
CA ASP A 8 28.41 6.75 -12.78
C ASP A 8 29.40 7.63 -11.97
N GLN A 9 29.00 8.08 -10.77
CA GLN A 9 29.82 8.94 -9.91
C GLN A 9 30.59 8.18 -8.82
N ASN A 10 30.61 6.83 -8.84
CA ASN A 10 31.26 6.00 -7.82
C ASN A 10 30.84 6.33 -6.37
N LEU A 11 29.55 6.59 -6.16
CA LEU A 11 28.96 6.92 -4.86
C LEU A 11 28.46 5.68 -4.10
N LEU A 12 28.52 4.51 -4.72
CA LEU A 12 28.03 3.24 -4.19
C LEU A 12 29.00 2.67 -3.15
N LEU A 13 28.46 2.21 -2.02
CA LEU A 13 29.18 1.55 -0.93
C LEU A 13 28.82 0.07 -0.78
N PHE A 14 27.58 -0.29 -1.08
CA PHE A 14 27.10 -1.67 -1.00
C PHE A 14 25.96 -1.88 -1.98
N GLU A 15 25.86 -3.06 -2.57
CA GLU A 15 24.73 -3.48 -3.40
C GLU A 15 24.53 -4.99 -3.24
N CYS A 16 23.30 -5.43 -3.00
CA CYS A 16 22.97 -6.84 -2.87
C CYS A 16 21.60 -7.18 -3.44
N LEU A 17 21.44 -8.46 -3.80
CA LEU A 17 20.14 -9.08 -3.97
C LEU A 17 19.45 -9.15 -2.60
N SER A 18 18.17 -8.83 -2.56
CA SER A 18 17.34 -8.89 -1.37
C SER A 18 16.05 -9.68 -1.65
N GLY A 19 15.09 -9.63 -0.74
CA GLY A 19 13.78 -10.23 -0.96
C GLY A 19 13.83 -11.74 -1.17
N SER A 20 12.94 -12.27 -2.01
CA SER A 20 12.75 -13.73 -2.10
C SER A 20 14.02 -14.50 -2.51
N LYS A 21 14.89 -13.90 -3.33
CA LYS A 21 16.16 -14.53 -3.76
C LYS A 21 17.15 -14.67 -2.62
N ALA A 22 17.40 -13.60 -1.86
CA ALA A 22 18.31 -13.64 -0.71
C ALA A 22 17.83 -14.62 0.38
N TYR A 23 16.52 -14.69 0.58
CA TYR A 23 15.91 -15.60 1.55
C TYR A 23 15.83 -17.06 1.07
N GLY A 24 16.16 -17.34 -0.20
CA GLY A 24 15.98 -18.68 -0.78
C GLY A 24 14.51 -19.08 -0.83
N LEU A 25 13.61 -18.17 -1.19
CA LEU A 25 12.15 -18.33 -1.31
C LEU A 25 11.62 -17.93 -2.70
N ASP A 26 12.52 -17.69 -3.65
CA ASP A 26 12.21 -17.28 -5.01
C ASP A 26 11.56 -18.41 -5.82
N THR A 27 10.66 -18.06 -6.72
CA THR A 27 10.07 -18.97 -7.71
C THR A 27 10.39 -18.44 -9.11
N PRO A 28 10.12 -19.18 -10.20
CA PRO A 28 10.38 -18.68 -11.56
C PRO A 28 9.68 -17.36 -11.90
N GLN A 29 8.65 -16.98 -11.14
CA GLN A 29 7.89 -15.73 -11.25
C GLN A 29 8.32 -14.65 -10.25
N SER A 30 9.36 -14.90 -9.45
CA SER A 30 9.85 -13.92 -8.48
C SER A 30 10.52 -12.74 -9.17
N ASP A 31 10.21 -11.55 -8.65
CA ASP A 31 10.92 -10.30 -8.88
C ASP A 31 12.37 -10.39 -8.39
N THR A 32 13.18 -9.42 -8.84
CA THR A 32 14.55 -9.25 -8.37
C THR A 32 14.62 -7.96 -7.58
N ASP A 33 14.65 -8.09 -6.26
CA ASP A 33 14.82 -6.96 -5.36
C ASP A 33 16.32 -6.66 -5.16
N ILE A 34 16.73 -5.40 -5.30
CA ILE A 34 18.09 -4.94 -5.01
C ILE A 34 18.04 -3.89 -3.91
N LYS A 35 18.92 -4.05 -2.93
CA LYS A 35 19.17 -3.01 -1.92
C LYS A 35 20.61 -2.53 -2.03
N GLY A 36 20.79 -1.23 -1.86
CA GLY A 36 22.12 -0.64 -1.83
C GLY A 36 22.30 0.43 -0.79
N ILE A 37 23.56 0.76 -0.56
CA ILE A 37 24.00 1.81 0.35
C ILE A 37 24.90 2.73 -0.44
N TYR A 38 24.66 4.02 -0.37
CA TYR A 38 25.47 5.04 -1.02
C TYR A 38 25.84 6.15 -0.03
N TYR A 39 26.80 6.97 -0.41
CA TYR A 39 27.06 8.25 0.25
C TYR A 39 26.77 9.39 -0.71
N MET A 40 26.28 10.50 -0.17
CA MET A 40 25.97 11.67 -0.99
C MET A 40 27.24 12.40 -1.44
N PRO A 41 27.21 13.12 -2.59
CA PRO A 41 28.24 14.09 -2.91
C PRO A 41 28.40 15.13 -1.80
N LYS A 42 29.65 15.52 -1.51
CA LYS A 42 30.01 16.43 -0.42
C LYS A 42 29.15 17.69 -0.39
N GLU A 43 29.07 18.40 -1.51
CA GLU A 43 28.31 19.66 -1.64
C GLU A 43 26.81 19.48 -1.37
N MET A 44 26.22 18.35 -1.78
CA MET A 44 24.81 18.06 -1.50
C MET A 44 24.58 17.71 -0.04
N PHE A 45 25.52 16.98 0.58
CA PHE A 45 25.44 16.56 1.97
C PHE A 45 25.58 17.73 2.94
N PHE A 46 26.55 18.61 2.71
CA PHE A 46 26.74 19.83 3.51
C PHE A 46 25.72 20.93 3.16
N GLY A 47 25.12 20.88 1.97
CA GLY A 47 24.08 21.78 1.52
C GLY A 47 22.66 21.36 1.96
N LEU A 48 21.66 21.96 1.32
CA LEU A 48 20.24 21.78 1.68
C LEU A 48 19.51 20.71 0.83
N LYS A 49 20.25 19.89 0.07
CA LYS A 49 19.67 18.93 -0.90
C LYS A 49 19.87 17.48 -0.45
N TYR A 50 19.61 17.19 0.83
CA TYR A 50 19.75 15.84 1.39
C TYR A 50 18.71 14.87 0.82
N ILE A 51 19.18 13.74 0.28
CA ILE A 51 18.35 12.65 -0.23
C ILE A 51 18.62 11.42 0.65
N PRO A 52 17.68 11.00 1.52
CA PRO A 52 17.91 9.86 2.42
C PRO A 52 17.81 8.51 1.71
N GLN A 53 17.07 8.44 0.60
CA GLN A 53 16.74 7.21 -0.10
C GLN A 53 16.42 7.50 -1.57
N ILE A 54 16.83 6.61 -2.46
CA ILE A 54 16.50 6.63 -3.90
C ILE A 54 15.91 5.26 -4.26
N SER A 55 14.83 5.25 -5.04
CA SER A 55 14.26 4.02 -5.60
C SER A 55 13.96 4.15 -7.09
N ASN A 56 13.89 3.02 -7.79
CA ASN A 56 13.33 2.98 -9.14
C ASN A 56 11.79 3.07 -9.10
N GLU A 57 11.16 3.19 -10.28
CA GLU A 57 9.70 3.38 -10.37
C GLU A 57 8.90 2.22 -9.76
N SER A 58 9.40 0.98 -9.89
CA SER A 58 8.76 -0.21 -9.32
C SER A 58 9.03 -0.42 -7.83
N ASN A 59 10.02 0.29 -7.27
CA ASN A 59 10.58 0.09 -5.94
C ASN A 59 11.23 -1.29 -5.70
N ASP A 60 11.60 -2.00 -6.77
CA ASP A 60 12.38 -3.23 -6.68
C ASP A 60 13.85 -2.92 -6.37
N GLU A 61 14.32 -1.73 -6.75
CA GLU A 61 15.67 -1.26 -6.44
C GLU A 61 15.59 -0.09 -5.46
N VAL A 62 16.19 -0.24 -4.27
CA VAL A 62 16.17 0.77 -3.21
C VAL A 62 17.54 0.99 -2.61
N TYR A 63 18.02 2.23 -2.66
CA TYR A 63 19.33 2.63 -2.16
C TYR A 63 19.16 3.62 -1.01
N TYR A 64 19.89 3.39 0.08
CA TYR A 64 19.85 4.21 1.28
C TYR A 64 21.14 5.02 1.41
N GLU A 65 21.02 6.31 1.75
CA GLU A 65 22.19 7.09 2.12
C GLU A 65 22.76 6.53 3.44
N ILE A 66 24.08 6.50 3.60
CA ILE A 66 24.75 5.81 4.72
C ILE A 66 24.29 6.28 6.11
N GLY A 67 23.99 7.56 6.28
CA GLY A 67 23.39 8.10 7.51
C GLY A 67 21.97 7.62 7.72
N ARG A 68 21.14 7.57 6.67
CA ARG A 68 19.79 6.96 6.75
C ARG A 68 19.86 5.46 7.08
N PHE A 69 20.80 4.74 6.47
CA PHE A 69 21.07 3.34 6.76
C PHE A 69 21.41 3.15 8.25
N VAL A 70 22.35 3.94 8.78
CA VAL A 70 22.75 3.91 10.19
C VAL A 70 21.60 4.26 11.14
N GLU A 71 20.82 5.30 10.84
CA GLU A 71 19.64 5.68 11.63
C GLU A 71 18.66 4.51 11.77
N LEU A 72 18.46 3.75 10.68
CA LEU A 72 17.57 2.59 10.66
C LEU A 72 18.17 1.36 11.34
N LEU A 73 19.51 1.19 11.31
CA LEU A 73 20.20 0.15 12.08
C LEU A 73 20.03 0.37 13.58
N ILE A 74 20.20 1.60 14.08
CA ILE A 74 20.01 1.93 15.51
C ILE A 74 18.57 1.61 15.96
N LYS A 75 17.61 1.70 15.05
CA LYS A 75 16.20 1.36 15.30
C LYS A 75 15.88 -0.13 15.10
N ASN A 76 16.88 -0.99 14.87
CA ASN A 76 16.71 -2.39 14.47
C ASN A 76 15.66 -2.61 13.36
N ASN A 77 15.63 -1.72 12.36
CA ASN A 77 14.68 -1.88 11.26
C ASN A 77 14.93 -3.22 10.53
N PRO A 78 13.95 -4.14 10.45
CA PRO A 78 14.19 -5.48 9.93
C PRO A 78 14.78 -5.51 8.51
N ASN A 79 14.26 -4.65 7.64
CA ASN A 79 14.67 -4.57 6.23
C ASN A 79 16.09 -4.03 6.05
N ILE A 80 16.68 -3.45 7.09
CA ILE A 80 18.01 -2.84 7.05
C ILE A 80 19.02 -3.71 7.81
N VAL A 81 18.63 -4.27 8.95
CA VAL A 81 19.49 -5.21 9.70
C VAL A 81 19.82 -6.44 8.85
N GLU A 82 18.87 -6.93 8.04
CA GLU A 82 19.12 -8.05 7.11
C GLU A 82 20.24 -7.77 6.10
N ILE A 83 20.48 -6.50 5.73
CA ILE A 83 21.52 -6.14 4.75
C ILE A 83 22.91 -6.50 5.29
N LEU A 84 23.15 -6.31 6.60
CA LEU A 84 24.41 -6.71 7.24
C LEU A 84 24.61 -8.23 7.31
N ALA A 85 23.53 -9.01 7.15
CA ALA A 85 23.55 -10.47 7.14
C ALA A 85 23.31 -11.05 5.73
N THR A 86 23.48 -10.24 4.69
CA THR A 86 23.34 -10.68 3.30
C THR A 86 24.30 -11.86 3.04
N PRO A 87 23.84 -13.00 2.50
CA PRO A 87 24.71 -14.10 2.11
C PRO A 87 25.74 -13.65 1.06
N GLU A 88 26.97 -14.17 1.10
CA GLU A 88 28.05 -13.75 0.18
C GLU A 88 27.64 -13.89 -1.28
N GLU A 89 26.92 -14.94 -1.63
CA GLU A 89 26.43 -15.17 -3.00
C GLU A 89 25.41 -14.13 -3.50
N CYS A 90 24.84 -13.34 -2.59
CA CYS A 90 23.87 -12.28 -2.89
C CYS A 90 24.50 -10.88 -2.90
N ILE A 91 25.78 -10.72 -2.54
CA ILE A 91 26.48 -9.44 -2.57
C ILE A 91 26.93 -9.18 -4.01
N LEU A 92 26.45 -8.08 -4.59
CA LEU A 92 26.79 -7.65 -5.95
C LEU A 92 28.00 -6.71 -5.95
N TYR A 93 28.10 -5.85 -4.92
CA TYR A 93 29.22 -4.95 -4.71
C TYR A 93 29.37 -4.61 -3.23
N LYS A 94 30.61 -4.50 -2.74
CA LYS A 94 30.93 -4.10 -1.37
C LYS A 94 32.22 -3.29 -1.33
N ASN A 95 32.10 -2.04 -0.91
CA ASN A 95 33.25 -1.21 -0.57
C ASN A 95 33.80 -1.63 0.81
N PRO A 96 35.14 -1.73 1.00
CA PRO A 96 35.73 -2.12 2.29
C PRO A 96 35.30 -1.26 3.48
N ILE A 97 34.89 -0.01 3.25
CA ILE A 97 34.41 0.87 4.32
C ILE A 97 33.17 0.30 5.03
N MET A 98 32.41 -0.56 4.35
CA MET A 98 31.23 -1.22 4.91
C MET A 98 31.57 -2.30 5.93
N ASP A 99 32.81 -2.82 5.96
CA ASP A 99 33.26 -3.81 6.97
C ASP A 99 33.27 -3.23 8.39
N LYS A 100 33.23 -1.91 8.51
CA LYS A 100 33.12 -1.20 9.79
C LYS A 100 31.80 -1.47 10.50
N PHE A 101 30.72 -1.72 9.74
CA PHE A 101 29.37 -1.93 10.29
C PHE A 101 29.13 -3.42 10.55
N ASN A 102 29.53 -3.89 11.73
CA ASN A 102 29.28 -5.27 12.15
C ASN A 102 27.85 -5.43 12.72
N ILE A 103 27.15 -6.49 12.30
CA ILE A 103 25.83 -6.87 12.82
C ILE A 103 25.80 -7.05 14.35
N ASP A 104 26.89 -7.48 14.97
CA ASP A 104 26.96 -7.68 16.44
C ASP A 104 26.80 -6.37 17.22
N LEU A 105 27.19 -5.23 16.63
CA LEU A 105 26.97 -3.90 17.21
C LEU A 105 25.48 -3.50 17.16
N ILE A 106 24.71 -4.13 16.27
CA ILE A 106 23.35 -3.75 15.93
C ILE A 106 22.32 -4.69 16.55
N LEU A 107 22.58 -6.00 16.65
CA LEU A 107 21.58 -6.91 17.22
C LEU A 107 21.32 -6.57 18.68
N SER A 108 20.04 -6.49 19.04
CA SER A 108 19.59 -6.13 20.38
C SER A 108 18.22 -6.72 20.67
N LYS A 109 17.81 -6.70 21.93
CA LYS A 109 16.47 -7.13 22.36
C LYS A 109 15.35 -6.30 21.74
N LEU A 110 15.64 -5.08 21.26
CA LEU A 110 14.70 -4.24 20.49
C LEU A 110 14.16 -4.93 19.22
N CYS A 111 14.84 -5.97 18.71
CA CYS A 111 14.34 -6.77 17.58
C CYS A 111 12.96 -7.38 17.87
N LYS A 112 12.66 -7.77 19.13
CA LYS A 112 11.33 -8.26 19.50
C LYS A 112 10.23 -7.28 19.11
N ASP A 113 10.39 -6.02 19.48
CA ASP A 113 9.35 -5.00 19.28
C ASP A 113 9.29 -4.55 17.81
N THR A 114 10.45 -4.41 17.18
CA THR A 114 10.54 -3.87 15.81
C THR A 114 10.11 -4.89 14.76
N PHE A 115 10.50 -6.16 14.90
CA PHE A 115 10.06 -7.24 14.03
C PHE A 115 8.62 -7.64 14.36
N GLY A 116 8.28 -7.78 15.65
CA GLY A 116 6.93 -8.13 16.10
C GLY A 116 5.88 -7.07 15.76
N GLY A 117 6.18 -5.79 15.98
CA GLY A 117 5.29 -4.68 15.62
C GLY A 117 5.04 -4.57 14.11
N TYR A 118 6.07 -4.84 13.30
CA TYR A 118 5.92 -4.92 11.84
C TYR A 118 5.04 -6.13 11.45
N ALA A 119 5.28 -7.31 12.03
CA ALA A 119 4.48 -8.51 11.80
C ALA A 119 3.00 -8.29 12.13
N LEU A 120 2.68 -7.71 13.29
CA LEU A 120 1.30 -7.37 13.68
C LEU A 120 0.63 -6.43 12.67
N THR A 121 1.37 -5.44 12.17
CA THR A 121 0.86 -4.53 11.14
C THR A 121 0.54 -5.27 9.84
N GLN A 122 1.37 -6.25 9.46
CA GLN A 122 1.15 -7.05 8.26
C GLN A 122 -0.03 -8.01 8.40
N ILE A 123 -0.23 -8.60 9.58
CA ILE A 123 -1.42 -9.42 9.88
C ILE A 123 -2.70 -8.58 9.70
N ARG A 124 -2.75 -7.38 10.31
CA ARG A 124 -3.90 -6.46 10.16
C ARG A 124 -4.15 -6.05 8.71
N LYS A 125 -3.11 -5.93 7.90
CA LYS A 125 -3.22 -5.66 6.46
C LYS A 125 -3.61 -6.89 5.65
N ALA A 126 -3.39 -8.10 6.15
CA ALA A 126 -3.64 -9.34 5.41
C ALA A 126 -5.14 -9.63 5.26
N LYS A 127 -5.96 -9.33 6.28
CA LYS A 127 -7.41 -9.50 6.28
C LYS A 127 -8.11 -8.16 6.49
N GLY A 128 -8.93 -7.73 5.54
CA GLY A 128 -9.66 -6.47 5.66
C GLY A 128 -10.82 -6.41 4.69
N LEU A 129 -12.03 -6.22 5.23
CA LEU A 129 -13.26 -6.15 4.44
C LEU A 129 -13.26 -5.01 3.42
N ASN A 130 -12.44 -3.96 3.61
CA ASN A 130 -12.35 -2.81 2.72
C ASN A 130 -11.37 -3.01 1.53
N LYS A 131 -10.77 -4.20 1.38
CA LYS A 131 -9.85 -4.44 0.25
C LYS A 131 -10.61 -4.39 -1.08
N LYS A 132 -10.01 -3.75 -2.09
CA LYS A 132 -10.56 -3.67 -3.45
C LYS A 132 -10.88 -5.04 -4.04
N ILE A 133 -10.06 -6.07 -3.77
CA ILE A 133 -10.35 -7.45 -4.21
C ILE A 133 -11.69 -8.00 -3.70
N LEU A 134 -12.12 -7.61 -2.49
CA LEU A 134 -13.38 -8.05 -1.88
C LEU A 134 -14.55 -7.12 -2.21
N ASN A 135 -14.29 -5.92 -2.74
CA ASN A 135 -15.30 -4.92 -3.10
C ASN A 135 -15.16 -4.56 -4.58
N PRO A 136 -15.52 -5.47 -5.50
CA PRO A 136 -15.42 -5.19 -6.92
C PRO A 136 -16.40 -4.08 -7.33
N MET A 137 -15.90 -3.12 -8.10
CA MET A 137 -16.74 -2.09 -8.70
C MET A 137 -17.12 -2.48 -10.13
N PRO A 138 -18.33 -2.12 -10.61
CA PRO A 138 -18.76 -2.43 -11.97
C PRO A 138 -17.86 -1.73 -13.00
N LYS A 139 -17.65 -2.36 -14.16
CA LYS A 139 -16.91 -1.78 -15.30
C LYS A 139 -17.54 -0.49 -15.81
N ARG A 140 -18.88 -0.50 -15.89
CA ARG A 140 -19.64 0.69 -16.29
C ARG A 140 -19.90 1.55 -15.05
N ARG A 141 -19.38 2.78 -15.08
CA ARG A 141 -19.64 3.80 -14.06
C ARG A 141 -21.14 4.10 -14.00
N LYS A 142 -21.72 4.15 -12.80
CA LYS A 142 -23.08 4.66 -12.59
C LYS A 142 -23.18 6.14 -12.99
N THR A 143 -24.36 6.53 -13.44
CA THR A 143 -24.69 7.88 -13.90
C THR A 143 -25.29 8.72 -12.76
N VAL A 144 -25.39 10.03 -12.92
CA VAL A 144 -26.07 10.91 -11.94
C VAL A 144 -27.51 10.46 -11.66
N LEU A 145 -28.20 9.94 -12.67
CA LEU A 145 -29.58 9.45 -12.55
C LEU A 145 -29.70 8.23 -11.61
N ASP A 146 -28.63 7.46 -11.40
CA ASP A 146 -28.59 6.37 -10.42
C ASP A 146 -28.59 6.85 -8.97
N PHE A 147 -28.28 8.13 -8.75
CA PHE A 147 -28.23 8.80 -7.45
C PHE A 147 -29.35 9.85 -7.30
N CYS A 148 -30.32 9.83 -8.21
CA CYS A 148 -31.52 10.65 -8.14
C CYS A 148 -32.68 9.85 -7.53
N PHE A 149 -33.47 10.52 -6.70
CA PHE A 149 -34.60 9.96 -5.99
C PHE A 149 -35.83 10.86 -6.14
N ILE A 150 -37.01 10.27 -6.28
CA ILE A 150 -38.27 11.00 -6.29
C ILE A 150 -38.90 10.90 -4.91
N THR A 151 -39.27 12.04 -4.32
CA THR A 151 -39.92 12.07 -3.00
C THR A 151 -41.41 11.74 -3.12
N ILE A 152 -41.90 10.80 -2.30
CA ILE A 152 -43.31 10.38 -2.30
C ILE A 152 -43.70 10.02 -0.86
N ASN A 153 -44.81 10.58 -0.36
CA ASN A 153 -45.43 10.22 0.93
C ASN A 153 -44.42 10.03 2.08
N TYR A 154 -43.62 11.06 2.38
CA TYR A 154 -42.58 11.03 3.43
C TYR A 154 -41.47 9.99 3.22
N SER A 155 -41.31 9.48 2.00
CA SER A 155 -40.27 8.53 1.58
C SER A 155 -39.66 8.96 0.25
N SER A 156 -38.81 8.10 -0.33
CA SER A 156 -38.27 8.31 -1.67
C SER A 156 -38.10 7.00 -2.44
N VAL A 157 -38.18 7.08 -3.75
CA VAL A 157 -37.95 5.96 -4.68
C VAL A 157 -36.88 6.34 -5.70
N LYS A 158 -36.17 5.36 -6.27
CA LYS A 158 -35.17 5.62 -7.33
C LYS A 158 -35.82 6.31 -8.52
N ALA A 159 -35.22 7.40 -9.00
CA ALA A 159 -35.75 8.18 -10.12
C ALA A 159 -35.93 7.33 -11.38
N LYS A 160 -34.95 6.47 -11.73
CA LYS A 160 -35.08 5.53 -12.87
C LYS A 160 -36.34 4.68 -12.79
N SER A 161 -36.58 4.06 -11.63
CA SER A 161 -37.74 3.19 -11.42
C SER A 161 -39.06 3.97 -11.49
N TRP A 162 -39.07 5.20 -10.97
CA TRP A 162 -40.24 6.06 -11.03
C TRP A 162 -40.55 6.52 -12.46
N LEU A 163 -39.54 6.97 -13.21
CA LEU A 163 -39.67 7.39 -14.60
C LEU A 163 -40.25 6.26 -15.47
N THR A 164 -39.71 5.05 -15.36
CA THR A 164 -40.20 3.87 -16.09
C THR A 164 -41.65 3.54 -15.74
N ARG A 165 -42.01 3.53 -14.45
CA ARG A 165 -43.40 3.23 -14.01
C ARG A 165 -44.42 4.24 -14.51
N ASN A 166 -44.02 5.49 -14.68
CA ASN A 166 -44.90 6.57 -15.15
C ASN A 166 -44.78 6.82 -16.66
N GLY A 167 -44.02 6.02 -17.40
CA GLY A 167 -43.82 6.20 -18.84
C GLY A 167 -43.12 7.52 -19.22
N VAL A 168 -42.34 8.08 -18.30
CA VAL A 168 -41.65 9.38 -18.47
C VAL A 168 -40.21 9.16 -18.93
N SER A 169 -39.82 9.87 -19.99
CA SER A 169 -38.46 9.83 -20.53
C SER A 169 -37.59 10.89 -19.85
N GLN A 170 -36.41 10.49 -19.35
CA GLN A 170 -35.50 11.41 -18.67
C GLN A 170 -34.98 12.54 -19.57
N ALA A 171 -34.95 12.34 -20.89
CA ALA A 171 -34.50 13.34 -21.87
C ALA A 171 -35.53 14.46 -22.06
N ASP A 172 -36.80 14.15 -21.83
CA ASP A 172 -37.93 15.06 -22.01
C ASP A 172 -38.33 15.73 -20.67
N CYS A 173 -37.47 15.62 -19.65
CA CYS A 173 -37.70 16.16 -18.32
C CYS A 173 -37.04 17.53 -18.13
N GLY A 174 -37.77 18.47 -17.53
CA GLY A 174 -37.27 19.75 -17.06
C GLY A 174 -37.03 19.73 -15.56
N LEU A 175 -35.92 20.29 -15.10
CA LEU A 175 -35.64 20.49 -13.67
C LEU A 175 -35.54 21.97 -13.34
N ALA A 176 -36.26 22.40 -12.31
CA ALA A 176 -36.08 23.71 -11.69
C ALA A 176 -35.59 23.53 -10.25
N LYS A 177 -34.57 24.30 -9.84
CA LYS A 177 -34.09 24.31 -8.46
C LYS A 177 -35.18 24.84 -7.53
N ILE A 178 -35.37 24.18 -6.39
CA ILE A 178 -36.24 24.70 -5.34
C ILE A 178 -35.41 25.64 -4.45
N PRO A 179 -35.80 26.92 -4.29
CA PRO A 179 -35.09 27.86 -3.42
C PRO A 179 -34.93 27.34 -1.99
N ASN A 180 -33.82 27.69 -1.33
CA ASN A 180 -33.52 27.34 0.07
C ASN A 180 -33.40 25.83 0.35
N THR A 181 -33.16 25.01 -0.66
CA THR A 181 -32.95 23.56 -0.52
C THR A 181 -31.62 23.14 -1.17
N LYS A 182 -30.97 22.12 -0.61
CA LYS A 182 -29.78 21.51 -1.22
C LYS A 182 -30.21 20.34 -2.09
N ASN A 183 -29.88 20.41 -3.37
CA ASN A 183 -30.06 19.33 -4.35
C ASN A 183 -31.50 18.81 -4.52
N LEU A 184 -32.51 19.64 -4.23
CA LEU A 184 -33.91 19.33 -4.49
C LEU A 184 -34.41 20.17 -5.67
N TYR A 185 -35.13 19.51 -6.57
CA TYR A 185 -35.57 20.05 -7.84
C TYR A 185 -37.03 19.71 -8.07
N ALA A 186 -37.81 20.65 -8.59
CA ALA A 186 -39.12 20.36 -9.17
C ALA A 186 -38.91 19.73 -10.54
N LEU A 187 -39.56 18.59 -10.79
CA LEU A 187 -39.50 17.82 -12.02
C LEU A 187 -40.73 18.12 -12.88
N PHE A 188 -40.49 18.47 -14.14
CA PHE A 188 -41.49 18.72 -15.17
C PHE A 188 -41.27 17.72 -16.30
N HIS A 189 -42.31 17.43 -17.08
CA HIS A 189 -42.22 16.55 -18.24
C HIS A 189 -42.91 17.18 -19.44
N ASP A 190 -42.20 17.21 -20.55
CA ASP A 190 -42.68 17.73 -21.82
C ASP A 190 -42.94 16.57 -22.78
N ALA A 191 -44.09 15.92 -22.63
CA ALA A 191 -44.48 14.76 -23.42
C ALA A 191 -44.55 15.06 -24.93
N GLU A 192 -44.80 16.33 -25.30
CA GLU A 192 -44.92 16.79 -26.68
C GLU A 192 -43.63 17.40 -27.25
N LYS A 193 -42.55 17.46 -26.46
CA LYS A 193 -41.23 17.99 -26.84
C LYS A 193 -41.26 19.45 -27.34
N LYS A 194 -42.15 20.28 -26.79
CA LYS A 194 -42.34 21.69 -27.15
C LYS A 194 -41.28 22.63 -26.56
N PHE A 195 -40.72 22.29 -25.41
CA PHE A 195 -39.97 23.21 -24.55
C PHE A 195 -38.46 22.94 -24.53
N ASN A 196 -37.97 21.96 -25.31
CA ASN A 196 -36.56 21.61 -25.43
C ASN A 196 -35.88 21.46 -24.06
N TYR A 197 -36.53 20.77 -23.13
CA TYR A 197 -35.95 20.49 -21.83
C TYR A 197 -34.61 19.74 -21.97
N LYS A 198 -33.68 20.01 -21.06
CA LYS A 198 -32.31 19.47 -21.13
C LYS A 198 -32.19 18.02 -20.60
N GLY A 199 -33.30 17.45 -20.16
CA GLY A 199 -33.36 16.21 -19.42
C GLY A 199 -32.81 16.32 -17.99
N ILE A 200 -32.90 15.23 -17.24
CA ILE A 200 -32.32 15.14 -15.89
C ILE A 200 -30.78 15.13 -15.97
N ALA A 201 -30.23 14.41 -16.95
CA ALA A 201 -28.81 14.40 -17.27
C ALA A 201 -28.61 14.61 -18.78
N ASN A 202 -27.93 15.70 -19.15
CA ASN A 202 -27.69 16.06 -20.55
C ASN A 202 -26.71 15.12 -21.29
N LYS A 203 -25.87 14.38 -20.57
CA LYS A 203 -24.95 13.38 -21.11
C LYS A 203 -24.63 12.32 -20.07
N GLU A 204 -24.21 11.12 -20.51
CA GLU A 204 -23.84 10.03 -19.58
C GLU A 204 -22.64 10.38 -18.68
N THR A 205 -21.75 11.25 -19.14
CA THR A 205 -20.55 11.69 -18.42
C THR A 205 -20.81 12.87 -17.48
N ALA A 206 -22.04 13.37 -17.39
CA ALA A 206 -22.39 14.47 -16.50
C ALA A 206 -22.09 14.12 -15.04
N ASN A 207 -21.64 15.13 -14.27
CA ASN A 207 -21.42 15.00 -12.82
C ASN A 207 -22.51 15.71 -11.99
N GLU A 208 -23.43 16.41 -12.66
CA GLU A 208 -24.55 17.12 -12.05
C GLU A 208 -25.84 16.89 -12.86
N VAL A 209 -26.98 17.15 -12.22
CA VAL A 209 -28.27 17.19 -12.92
C VAL A 209 -28.39 18.47 -13.75
N SER A 210 -29.14 18.41 -14.84
CA SER A 210 -29.30 19.52 -15.78
C SER A 210 -30.58 20.30 -15.51
N VAL A 211 -30.46 21.60 -15.21
CA VAL A 211 -31.62 22.50 -15.03
C VAL A 211 -32.12 23.06 -16.36
N SER A 212 -33.44 23.20 -16.47
CA SER A 212 -34.13 23.72 -17.65
C SER A 212 -34.87 25.01 -17.32
N SER A 213 -35.08 25.86 -18.33
CA SER A 213 -35.99 27.00 -18.21
C SER A 213 -37.42 26.49 -18.29
N ILE A 214 -38.22 26.74 -17.26
CA ILE A 214 -39.61 26.26 -17.18
C ILE A 214 -40.56 27.42 -17.53
N PRO A 215 -41.38 27.29 -18.59
CA PRO A 215 -42.39 28.29 -18.93
C PRO A 215 -43.40 28.53 -17.80
N ALA A 216 -43.94 29.74 -17.73
CA ALA A 216 -44.98 30.08 -16.76
C ALA A 216 -46.25 29.25 -17.00
N GLY A 217 -46.80 28.67 -15.94
CA GLY A 217 -48.03 27.87 -15.98
C GLY A 217 -47.82 26.35 -16.06
N GLU A 218 -46.60 25.89 -16.32
CA GLU A 218 -46.26 24.47 -16.27
C GLU A 218 -46.37 23.94 -14.84
N LYS A 219 -46.84 22.69 -14.69
CA LYS A 219 -47.01 22.02 -13.39
C LYS A 219 -45.96 20.95 -13.19
N GLU A 220 -45.41 20.92 -11.98
CA GLU A 220 -44.49 19.87 -11.59
C GLU A 220 -45.23 18.52 -11.48
N ILE A 221 -44.56 17.45 -11.91
CA ILE A 221 -45.06 16.09 -11.82
C ILE A 221 -44.49 15.34 -10.61
N ALA A 222 -43.37 15.82 -10.07
CA ALA A 222 -42.71 15.26 -8.89
C ALA A 222 -41.63 16.21 -8.35
N TYR A 223 -41.05 15.84 -7.19
CA TYR A 223 -39.83 16.46 -6.68
C TYR A 223 -38.69 15.44 -6.70
N LEU A 224 -37.56 15.86 -7.28
CA LEU A 224 -36.35 15.06 -7.47
C LEU A 224 -35.25 15.55 -6.53
N PHE A 225 -34.75 14.64 -5.71
CA PHE A 225 -33.55 14.83 -4.91
C PHE A 225 -32.33 14.18 -5.57
N PHE A 226 -31.25 14.91 -5.76
CA PHE A 226 -29.97 14.38 -6.23
C PHE A 226 -28.98 14.23 -5.08
N ASN A 227 -28.60 12.99 -4.76
CA ASN A 227 -27.59 12.73 -3.74
C ASN A 227 -26.17 12.94 -4.30
N GLN A 228 -25.80 14.20 -4.48
CA GLN A 228 -24.51 14.61 -5.04
C GLN A 228 -23.32 14.11 -4.22
N ASP A 229 -23.44 14.09 -2.89
CA ASP A 229 -22.36 13.68 -1.99
C ASP A 229 -22.07 12.17 -2.18
N SER A 230 -23.10 11.31 -2.22
CA SER A 230 -22.91 9.88 -2.53
C SER A 230 -22.43 9.62 -3.96
N TYR A 231 -22.88 10.39 -4.94
CA TYR A 231 -22.39 10.28 -6.31
C TYR A 231 -20.90 10.60 -6.42
N SER A 232 -20.46 11.67 -5.74
CA SER A 232 -19.06 12.12 -5.73
C SER A 232 -18.15 11.08 -5.07
N SER A 233 -18.54 10.55 -3.90
CA SER A 233 -17.81 9.48 -3.23
C SER A 233 -17.71 8.23 -4.11
N TYR A 234 -18.82 7.80 -4.73
CA TYR A 234 -18.82 6.68 -5.66
C TYR A 234 -17.88 6.89 -6.85
N CYS A 235 -17.85 8.09 -7.44
CA CYS A 235 -16.97 8.38 -8.57
C CYS A 235 -15.49 8.28 -8.18
N LYS A 236 -15.14 8.78 -6.99
CA LYS A 236 -13.79 8.66 -6.43
C LYS A 236 -13.40 7.20 -6.23
N GLU A 237 -14.23 6.43 -5.52
CA GLU A 237 -14.01 5.01 -5.28
C GLU A 237 -13.88 4.20 -6.58
N HIS A 238 -14.74 4.49 -7.56
CA HIS A 238 -14.69 3.85 -8.88
C HIS A 238 -13.40 4.15 -9.62
N SER A 239 -12.97 5.42 -9.65
CA SER A 239 -11.70 5.82 -10.27
C SER A 239 -10.52 5.11 -9.61
N GLU A 240 -10.44 5.17 -8.28
CA GLU A 240 -9.38 4.51 -7.51
C GLU A 240 -9.39 2.99 -7.72
N TYR A 241 -10.57 2.36 -7.79
CA TYR A 241 -10.70 0.94 -8.04
C TYR A 241 -10.13 0.55 -9.40
N TRP A 242 -10.52 1.25 -10.47
CA TRP A 242 -10.09 0.90 -11.82
C TRP A 242 -8.62 1.25 -12.09
N GLU A 243 -8.10 2.32 -11.49
CA GLU A 243 -6.66 2.59 -11.48
C GLU A 243 -5.88 1.46 -10.78
N TRP A 244 -6.42 0.94 -9.66
CA TRP A 244 -5.84 -0.24 -9.02
C TRP A 244 -5.93 -1.48 -9.91
N VAL A 245 -7.03 -1.70 -10.63
CA VAL A 245 -7.14 -2.82 -11.58
C VAL A 245 -6.10 -2.71 -12.70
N GLU A 246 -5.85 -1.50 -13.22
CA GLU A 246 -4.86 -1.25 -14.27
C GLU A 246 -3.42 -1.49 -13.78
N LYS A 247 -3.11 -1.08 -12.55
CA LYS A 247 -1.75 -1.14 -11.98
C LYS A 247 -1.45 -2.39 -11.15
N ARG A 248 -2.43 -3.26 -10.89
CA ARG A 248 -2.23 -4.41 -9.98
C ARG A 248 -1.31 -5.46 -10.61
N ASN A 249 -0.61 -6.18 -9.73
CA ASN A 249 0.09 -7.39 -10.11
C ASN A 249 -0.93 -8.54 -10.32
N GLU A 250 -1.17 -8.89 -11.58
CA GLU A 250 -2.13 -9.93 -11.99
C GLU A 250 -1.79 -11.33 -11.46
N VAL A 251 -0.50 -11.66 -11.33
CA VAL A 251 -0.05 -12.94 -10.76
C VAL A 251 -0.49 -13.02 -9.30
N ARG A 252 -0.18 -11.99 -8.49
CA ARG A 252 -0.55 -11.93 -7.07
C ARG A 252 -2.08 -11.96 -6.88
N TYR A 253 -2.82 -11.27 -7.74
CA TYR A 253 -4.29 -11.30 -7.74
C TYR A 253 -4.82 -12.72 -8.01
N SER A 254 -4.30 -13.36 -9.06
CA SER A 254 -4.70 -14.71 -9.47
C SER A 254 -4.39 -15.74 -8.40
N THR A 255 -3.21 -15.67 -7.79
CA THR A 255 -2.78 -16.54 -6.67
C THR A 255 -3.73 -16.43 -5.47
N ASN A 256 -4.07 -15.21 -5.04
CA ASN A 256 -5.01 -15.04 -3.92
C ASN A 256 -6.41 -15.59 -4.26
N LYS A 257 -6.87 -15.40 -5.51
CA LYS A 257 -8.16 -15.92 -5.97
C LYS A 257 -8.17 -17.44 -6.13
N SER A 258 -7.08 -18.04 -6.61
CA SER A 258 -6.99 -19.49 -6.88
C SER A 258 -7.02 -20.33 -5.62
N HIS A 259 -6.52 -19.82 -4.50
CA HIS A 259 -6.54 -20.55 -3.24
C HIS A 259 -7.89 -20.40 -2.50
N GLY A 260 -8.81 -19.60 -3.03
CA GLY A 260 -10.14 -19.36 -2.43
C GLY A 260 -10.07 -18.68 -1.06
N LYS A 261 -8.94 -18.04 -0.73
CA LYS A 261 -8.71 -17.40 0.58
C LYS A 261 -8.96 -15.90 0.49
N ASP A 262 -9.68 -15.35 1.48
CA ASP A 262 -9.94 -13.90 1.59
C ASP A 262 -8.77 -13.11 2.25
N TYR A 263 -7.55 -13.64 2.18
CA TYR A 263 -6.37 -13.02 2.79
C TYR A 263 -5.15 -13.04 1.86
N ASP A 264 -4.17 -12.17 2.13
CA ASP A 264 -2.94 -12.08 1.35
C ASP A 264 -1.87 -13.07 1.85
N ALA A 265 -1.78 -14.24 1.21
CA ALA A 265 -0.91 -15.34 1.62
C ALA A 265 0.60 -14.99 1.52
N LYS A 266 1.01 -14.23 0.50
CA LYS A 266 2.40 -13.72 0.38
C LYS A 266 2.74 -12.85 1.60
N ASN A 267 1.81 -11.99 2.01
CA ASN A 267 2.02 -11.11 3.15
C ASN A 267 2.11 -11.89 4.47
N LEU A 268 1.24 -12.88 4.67
CA LEU A 268 1.26 -13.71 5.88
C LEU A 268 2.50 -14.60 5.98
N MET A 269 2.96 -15.18 4.85
CA MET A 269 4.25 -15.89 4.83
C MET A 269 5.39 -14.96 5.28
N HIS A 270 5.42 -13.72 4.76
CA HIS A 270 6.43 -12.75 5.17
C HIS A 270 6.35 -12.47 6.68
N THR A 271 5.15 -12.32 7.24
CA THR A 271 4.94 -12.16 8.69
C THR A 271 5.56 -13.30 9.48
N ILE A 272 5.24 -14.55 9.13
CA ILE A 272 5.76 -15.74 9.84
C ILE A 272 7.28 -15.80 9.74
N ARG A 273 7.83 -15.61 8.54
CA ARG A 273 9.28 -15.52 8.31
C ARG A 273 9.93 -14.46 9.21
N LEU A 274 9.33 -13.28 9.31
CA LEU A 274 9.87 -12.18 10.12
C LEU A 274 9.89 -12.52 11.62
N LEU A 275 8.83 -13.15 12.12
CA LEU A 275 8.76 -13.62 13.51
C LEU A 275 9.75 -14.76 13.78
N GLN A 276 9.96 -15.68 12.83
CA GLN A 276 10.99 -16.71 12.93
C GLN A 276 12.39 -16.11 13.03
N VAL A 277 12.71 -15.10 12.20
CA VAL A 277 13.99 -14.37 12.28
C VAL A 277 14.13 -13.65 13.63
N ALA A 278 13.07 -12.99 14.12
CA ALA A 278 13.11 -12.34 15.43
C ALA A 278 13.41 -13.34 16.56
N LEU A 279 12.79 -14.52 16.52
CA LEU A 279 13.02 -15.60 17.48
C LEU A 279 14.47 -16.11 17.42
N GLU A 280 15.02 -16.30 16.22
CA GLU A 280 16.42 -16.69 16.03
C GLU A 280 17.39 -15.65 16.59
N ILE A 281 17.14 -14.36 16.37
CA ILE A 281 17.97 -13.27 16.89
C ILE A 281 17.99 -13.31 18.42
N VAL A 282 16.82 -13.31 19.07
CA VAL A 282 16.77 -13.22 20.54
C VAL A 282 17.29 -14.49 21.21
N ARG A 283 17.15 -15.66 20.57
CA ARG A 283 17.63 -16.95 21.10
C ARG A 283 19.13 -17.15 20.89
N ASN A 284 19.63 -16.84 19.69
CA ASN A 284 20.98 -17.25 19.26
C ASN A 284 21.96 -16.07 19.10
N GLY A 285 21.47 -14.83 19.11
CA GLY A 285 22.27 -13.64 18.82
C GLY A 285 22.76 -13.59 17.37
N LYS A 286 22.05 -14.25 16.44
CA LYS A 286 22.43 -14.34 15.01
C LYS A 286 21.22 -14.12 14.12
N LEU A 287 21.45 -13.55 12.94
CA LEU A 287 20.45 -13.37 11.89
C LEU A 287 20.89 -14.15 10.65
N SER A 288 20.08 -15.12 10.20
CA SER A 288 20.27 -15.80 8.91
C SER A 288 19.21 -15.35 7.92
N VAL A 289 19.64 -14.72 6.82
CA VAL A 289 18.74 -14.30 5.74
C VAL A 289 18.22 -15.53 4.98
N LYS A 290 19.11 -16.45 4.58
CA LYS A 290 18.72 -17.68 3.89
C LYS A 290 17.90 -18.59 4.82
N ARG A 291 16.68 -18.92 4.42
CA ARG A 291 15.76 -19.74 5.23
C ARG A 291 15.99 -21.23 4.98
N GLN A 292 16.02 -22.00 6.06
CA GLN A 292 16.14 -23.46 6.00
C GLN A 292 14.78 -24.14 5.83
N ASN A 293 13.69 -23.51 6.28
CA ASN A 293 12.32 -24.02 6.21
C ASN A 293 11.56 -23.52 4.97
N ARG A 294 12.20 -23.62 3.78
CA ARG A 294 11.64 -23.12 2.52
C ARG A 294 10.26 -23.72 2.21
N GLU A 295 10.11 -25.03 2.38
CA GLU A 295 8.86 -25.75 2.06
C GLU A 295 7.68 -25.28 2.92
N GLU A 296 7.90 -25.10 4.22
CA GLU A 296 6.89 -24.58 5.15
C GLU A 296 6.44 -23.18 4.74
N LEU A 297 7.39 -22.27 4.48
CA LEU A 297 7.08 -20.89 4.09
C LEU A 297 6.37 -20.84 2.72
N LEU A 298 6.78 -21.67 1.76
CA LEU A 298 6.10 -21.75 0.47
C LEU A 298 4.70 -22.38 0.58
N SER A 299 4.48 -23.31 1.50
CA SER A 299 3.14 -23.85 1.79
C SER A 299 2.20 -22.73 2.26
N ILE A 300 2.66 -21.85 3.16
CA ILE A 300 1.88 -20.67 3.57
C ILE A 300 1.62 -19.75 2.38
N LYS A 301 2.64 -19.43 1.57
CA LYS A 301 2.51 -18.55 0.38
C LYS A 301 1.50 -19.11 -0.63
N ASN A 302 1.42 -20.43 -0.76
CA ASN A 302 0.54 -21.14 -1.67
C ASN A 302 -0.85 -21.44 -1.07
N GLY A 303 -1.18 -20.91 0.11
CA GLY A 303 -2.51 -21.03 0.72
C GLY A 303 -2.79 -22.39 1.35
N GLY A 304 -1.76 -23.13 1.77
CA GLY A 304 -1.88 -24.43 2.42
C GLY A 304 -2.47 -24.41 3.84
N PHE A 305 -2.78 -23.22 4.39
CA PHE A 305 -3.31 -23.02 5.74
C PHE A 305 -4.54 -22.10 5.73
N GLU A 306 -5.42 -22.24 6.71
CA GLU A 306 -6.44 -21.24 6.99
C GLU A 306 -5.84 -20.00 7.67
N TYR A 307 -6.55 -18.89 7.58
CA TYR A 307 -6.13 -17.64 8.21
C TYR A 307 -5.90 -17.80 9.72
N ASP A 308 -6.82 -18.48 10.40
CA ASP A 308 -6.78 -18.65 11.86
C ASP A 308 -5.63 -19.57 12.30
N GLU A 309 -5.22 -20.52 11.46
CA GLU A 309 -4.04 -21.35 11.71
C GLU A 309 -2.76 -20.49 11.65
N ILE A 310 -2.63 -19.63 10.64
CA ILE A 310 -1.47 -18.74 10.51
C ILE A 310 -1.43 -17.70 11.64
N LEU A 311 -2.60 -17.20 12.07
CA LEU A 311 -2.68 -16.33 13.24
C LEU A 311 -2.15 -17.01 14.49
N LYS A 312 -2.59 -18.26 14.75
CA LYS A 312 -2.10 -19.04 15.88
C LYS A 312 -0.59 -19.25 15.82
N MET A 313 -0.04 -19.57 14.65
CA MET A 313 1.42 -19.66 14.45
C MET A 313 2.13 -18.34 14.81
N ALA A 314 1.58 -17.20 14.41
CA ALA A 314 2.15 -15.90 14.72
C ALA A 314 2.09 -15.59 16.23
N GLU A 315 0.96 -15.86 16.88
CA GLU A 315 0.78 -15.70 18.33
C GLU A 315 1.75 -16.58 19.13
N ASP A 316 1.89 -17.85 18.74
CA ASP A 316 2.83 -18.79 19.36
C ASP A 316 4.28 -18.33 19.20
N LEU A 317 4.66 -17.80 18.03
CA LEU A 317 5.98 -17.22 17.81
C LEU A 317 6.21 -15.97 18.66
N MET A 318 5.22 -15.08 18.77
CA MET A 318 5.33 -13.89 19.61
C MET A 318 5.52 -14.23 21.09
N LEU A 319 4.79 -15.22 21.61
CA LEU A 319 4.96 -15.72 22.98
C LEU A 319 6.36 -16.32 23.20
N GLN A 320 6.88 -17.06 22.20
CA GLN A 320 8.24 -17.59 22.27
C GLN A 320 9.28 -16.47 22.25
N ILE A 321 9.13 -15.47 21.39
CA ILE A 321 10.04 -14.32 21.32
C ILE A 321 10.08 -13.61 22.68
N GLU A 322 8.94 -13.37 23.33
CA GLU A 322 8.87 -12.78 24.67
C GLU A 322 9.71 -13.58 25.68
N LYS A 323 9.46 -14.89 25.74
CA LYS A 323 10.11 -15.80 26.68
C LYS A 323 11.63 -15.89 26.46
N GLU A 324 12.08 -15.96 25.20
CA GLU A 324 13.50 -16.05 24.86
C GLU A 324 14.21 -14.70 25.03
N THR A 325 13.53 -13.59 24.77
CA THR A 325 14.08 -12.23 24.98
C THR A 325 14.49 -12.02 26.44
N ALA A 326 13.67 -12.51 27.39
CA ALA A 326 13.96 -12.43 28.82
C ALA A 326 15.26 -13.17 29.22
N LYS A 327 15.69 -14.16 28.44
CA LYS A 327 16.91 -14.96 28.66
C LYS A 327 18.08 -14.53 27.78
N SER A 328 17.83 -13.62 26.84
CA SER A 328 18.81 -13.22 25.83
C SER A 328 19.97 -12.45 26.44
N LYS A 329 21.17 -12.72 25.93
CA LYS A 329 22.41 -12.00 26.29
C LYS A 329 22.67 -10.76 25.42
N LEU A 330 21.79 -10.50 24.45
CA LEU A 330 21.89 -9.30 23.62
C LEU A 330 21.75 -8.03 24.47
N GLN A 331 22.39 -6.96 24.02
CA GLN A 331 22.17 -5.61 24.53
C GLN A 331 20.68 -5.23 24.43
N GLU A 332 20.22 -4.31 25.29
CA GLU A 332 18.81 -3.85 25.26
C GLU A 332 18.49 -3.11 23.96
N LYS A 333 19.42 -2.24 23.53
CA LYS A 333 19.35 -1.44 22.30
C LYS A 333 20.77 -1.26 21.73
N PRO A 334 20.92 -0.97 20.42
CA PRO A 334 22.21 -0.61 19.85
C PRO A 334 22.76 0.67 20.50
N ASP A 335 24.08 0.75 20.73
CA ASP A 335 24.73 1.97 21.21
C ASP A 335 24.75 3.04 20.11
N ALA A 336 23.77 3.94 20.16
CA ALA A 336 23.62 5.01 19.18
C ALA A 336 24.84 5.93 19.11
N THR A 337 25.51 6.21 20.23
CA THR A 337 26.67 7.12 20.27
C THR A 337 27.87 6.48 19.59
N LEU A 338 28.11 5.19 19.86
CA LEU A 338 29.18 4.42 19.22
C LEU A 338 28.97 4.32 17.71
N ILE A 339 27.74 3.98 17.30
CA ILE A 339 27.39 3.80 15.88
C ILE A 339 27.43 5.15 15.14
N GLU A 340 26.99 6.24 15.76
CA GLU A 340 27.12 7.59 15.20
C GLU A 340 28.59 8.00 15.05
N SER A 341 29.43 7.74 16.05
CA SER A 341 30.88 7.98 15.94
C SER A 341 31.51 7.22 14.77
N LEU A 342 31.06 5.97 14.54
CA LEU A 342 31.47 5.17 13.40
C LEU A 342 31.05 5.78 12.06
N LEU A 343 29.81 6.29 11.98
CA LEU A 343 29.31 7.01 10.81
C LEU A 343 30.14 8.27 10.54
N VAL A 344 30.47 9.05 11.57
CA VAL A 344 31.30 10.25 11.43
C VAL A 344 32.67 9.88 10.88
N LYS A 345 33.35 8.88 11.46
CA LYS A 345 34.65 8.39 10.94
C LYS A 345 34.57 7.92 9.50
N THR A 346 33.49 7.21 9.16
CA THR A 346 33.21 6.73 7.81
C THR A 346 33.07 7.89 6.83
N ARG A 347 32.29 8.92 7.18
CA ARG A 347 32.14 10.12 6.36
C ARG A 347 33.44 10.91 6.21
N THR A 348 34.21 11.05 7.28
CA THR A 348 35.52 11.73 7.21
C THR A 348 36.43 11.08 6.18
N GLU A 349 36.47 9.74 6.13
CA GLU A 349 37.26 9.01 5.13
C GLU A 349 36.69 9.17 3.71
N LEU A 350 35.37 9.07 3.54
CA LEU A 350 34.72 9.24 2.23
C LEU A 350 34.91 10.63 1.63
N TYR A 351 35.02 11.66 2.47
CA TYR A 351 35.19 13.06 2.05
C TYR A 351 36.62 13.59 2.22
N ALA A 352 37.58 12.72 2.50
CA ALA A 352 38.99 13.06 2.69
C ALA A 352 39.68 13.47 1.38
N ASN A 353 39.10 13.10 0.23
CA ASN A 353 39.62 13.43 -1.11
C ASN A 353 38.80 14.56 -1.74
#